data_AF-A0A970YBG7-F1
#
_entry.id   AF-A0A970YBG7-F1
#
_cell.length_a   1.000
_cell.length_b   1.000
_cell.length_c   1.000
_cell.angle_alpha   90.00
_cell.angle_beta   90.00
_cell.angle_gamma   90.00
#
_symmetry.space_group_name_H-M   'P 1'
#
loop_
_entity.id
_entity.type
_entity.pdbx_description
1 polymer ?
#
loop_
_entity_poly.entity_id
_entity_poly.type
_entity_poly.pdbx_seq_one_letter_code
_entity_poly.pdbx_strand_id
1 'polypeptide(L)' 'MIELVFILVPFFGLAVYDMKKMAKAKLKREFIPYIVLSFLALGVTLVYILDPYGPSLVKMIMTLFGIKE' A
#
# COMPACT_ATOMS: atom_id res chain seq x y z
N MET A 1 -3.33 -7.66 -16.16
CA MET A 1 -3.68 -6.25 -16.49
C MET A 1 -5.07 -5.85 -16.01
N ILE A 2 -6.14 -6.59 -16.35
CA ILE A 2 -7.51 -6.25 -15.93
C ILE A 2 -7.70 -6.29 -14.40
N GLU A 3 -7.10 -7.28 -13.72
CA GLU A 3 -7.16 -7.40 -12.25
C GLU A 3 -6.52 -6.21 -11.52
N LEU A 4 -5.44 -5.65 -12.07
CA LEU A 4 -4.79 -4.45 -11.55
C LEU A 4 -5.71 -3.23 -11.61
N VAL A 5 -6.44 -3.05 -12.71
CA VAL A 5 -7.41 -1.96 -12.87
C VAL A 5 -8.55 -2.11 -11.85
N PHE A 6 -8.99 -3.34 -11.59
CA PHE A 6 -10.06 -3.63 -10.65
C PHE A 6 -9.69 -3.32 -9.19
N ILE A 7 -8.40 -3.37 -8.84
CA ILE A 7 -7.90 -3.03 -7.49
C ILE A 7 -7.57 -1.54 -7.39
N LEU A 8 -6.94 -0.97 -8.42
CA LEU A 8 -6.53 0.43 -8.42
C LEU A 8 -7.71 1.40 -8.36
N VAL A 9 -8.80 1.14 -9.09
CA VAL A 9 -9.98 2.02 -9.14
C VAL A 9 -10.63 2.22 -7.77
N PRO A 10 -11.04 1.17 -7.02
CA PRO A 10 -11.58 1.34 -5.68
C PRO A 10 -10.55 1.88 -4.69
N PHE A 11 -9.27 1.54 -4.84
CA PHE A 11 -8.19 2.09 -3.99
C PHE A 11 -8.09 3.61 -4.10
N PHE A 12 -8.08 4.15 -5.33
CA PHE A 12 -8.08 5.59 -5.56
C PHE A 12 -9.37 6.25 -5.05
N GLY A 13 -10.52 5.60 -5.22
CA GLY A 13 -11.80 6.08 -4.68
C GLY A 13 -11.78 6.25 -3.16
N LEU A 14 -11.28 5.24 -2.44
CA LEU A 14 -11.12 5.26 -0.99
C LEU A 14 -10.07 6.31 -0.56
N ALA A 15 -8.94 6.39 -1.27
CA ALA A 15 -7.91 7.37 -0.97
C ALA A 15 -8.42 8.81 -1.07
N VAL A 16 -9.19 9.13 -2.11
CA VAL A 16 -9.82 10.45 -2.26
C VAL A 16 -10.85 10.71 -1.17
N TYR A 17 -11.62 9.70 -0.77
CA TYR A 17 -12.59 9.81 0.32
C TYR A 17 -11.89 10.13 1.66
N ASP A 18 -10.83 9.41 1.99
CA ASP A 18 -10.08 9.62 3.24
C ASP A 18 -9.35 10.97 3.24
N MET A 19 -8.76 11.38 2.12
CA MET A 19 -8.19 12.73 1.99
C MET A 19 -9.25 13.82 2.19
N LYS A 20 -10.46 13.67 1.64
CA LYS A 20 -11.57 14.62 1.88
C LYS A 20 -11.96 14.65 3.36
N LYS A 21 -11.97 13.50 4.04
CA LYS A 21 -12.28 13.40 5.47
C LYS A 21 -11.21 14.07 6.32
N MET A 22 -9.92 13.81 6.06
CA MET A 22 -8.79 14.44 6.74
C MET A 22 -8.74 15.95 6.53
N ALA A 23 -9.06 16.42 5.31
CA ALA A 23 -9.15 17.85 5.01
C ALA A 23 -10.24 18.54 5.85
N LYS A 24 -11.42 17.92 5.98
CA LYS A 24 -12.51 18.42 6.84
C LYS A 24 -12.12 18.44 8.33
N ALA A 25 -11.36 17.44 8.77
CA ALA A 25 -10.88 17.33 10.15
C ALA A 25 -9.67 18.24 10.46
N LYS A 26 -9.15 19.02 9.48
CA LYS A 26 -7.94 19.84 9.58
C LYS A 26 -6.67 19.05 9.97
N LEU A 27 -6.64 17.75 9.72
CA LEU A 27 -5.52 16.84 10.05
C LEU A 27 -4.39 16.90 9.01
N LYS A 28 -3.87 18.11 8.76
CA LYS A 28 -2.86 18.36 7.71
C LYS A 28 -1.54 17.62 7.93
N ARG A 29 -1.19 17.33 9.17
CA ARG A 29 0.05 16.60 9.52
C ARG A 29 -0.04 15.11 9.18
N GLU A 30 -1.24 14.55 9.16
CA GLU A 30 -1.48 13.12 8.93
C GLU A 30 -1.61 12.78 7.44
N PHE A 31 -1.76 13.79 6.57
CA PHE A 31 -1.81 13.63 5.12
C PHE A 31 -0.55 12.96 4.54
N ILE A 32 0.62 13.44 4.96
CA ILE A 32 1.91 12.93 4.49
C ILE A 32 2.08 11.45 4.88
N PRO A 33 1.98 11.06 6.17
CA PRO A 33 2.11 9.65 6.53
C PRO A 33 1.02 8.78 5.91
N TYR A 34 -0.21 9.28 5.73
CA TYR A 34 -1.27 8.56 5.04
C TYR A 34 -0.90 8.23 3.58
N ILE A 35 -0.40 9.20 2.82
CA ILE A 35 0.03 8.99 1.44
C ILE A 35 1.17 7.97 1.39
N VAL A 36 2.18 8.13 2.25
CA VAL A 36 3.34 7.22 2.31
C VAL A 36 2.91 5.79 2.63
N LEU A 37 2.04 5.60 3.62
CA LEU A 37 1.52 4.28 3.99
C LEU A 37 0.65 3.67 2.88
N SER A 38 -0.15 4.49 2.18
CA SER A 38 -0.96 4.05 1.04
C SER A 38 -0.08 3.55 -0.11
N PHE A 39 1.00 4.26 -0.43
CA PHE A 39 1.96 3.82 -1.45
C PHE A 39 2.70 2.55 -1.04
N LEU A 40 3.11 2.43 0.23
CA LEU A 40 3.70 1.20 0.77
C LEU A 40 2.75 0.01 0.64
N ALA A 41 1.49 0.18 1.01
CA ALA A 41 0.47 -0.86 0.90
C ALA A 41 0.24 -1.29 -0.56
N LEU A 42 0.23 -0.34 -1.49
CA LEU A 42 0.16 -0.62 -2.93
C LEU A 42 1.38 -1.41 -3.42
N GLY A 43 2.59 -1.04 -2.99
CA GLY A 43 3.82 -1.75 -3.32
C GLY A 43 3.78 -3.20 -2.84
N VAL A 44 3.35 -3.43 -1.60
CA VAL A 44 3.17 -4.78 -1.04
C VAL A 44 2.13 -5.58 -1.83
N THR A 45 0.99 -4.96 -2.14
CA THR A 45 -0.08 -5.60 -2.93
C THR A 45 0.40 -5.99 -4.32
N LEU A 46 1.18 -5.13 -4.98
CA LEU A 46 1.78 -5.40 -6.29
C LEU A 46 2.75 -6.59 -6.25
N VAL A 47 3.63 -6.64 -5.25
CA VAL A 47 4.55 -7.78 -5.06
C VAL A 47 3.76 -9.08 -4.89
N TYR A 48 2.68 -9.04 -4.11
CA TYR A 48 1.85 -10.22 -3.86
C TYR A 48 1.05 -10.69 -5.08
N ILE A 49 0.58 -9.76 -5.92
CA ILE A 49 -0.14 -10.10 -7.16
C ILE A 49 0.81 -10.66 -8.21
N LEU A 50 2.03 -10.13 -8.31
CA LEU A 50 3.01 -10.56 -9.30
C LEU A 50 3.64 -11.91 -8.95
N ASP A 51 3.81 -12.20 -7.66
CA ASP A 51 4.33 -13.48 -7.18
C ASP A 51 3.55 -14.00 -5.95
N PRO A 52 2.33 -14.54 -6.16
CA PRO A 52 1.47 -15.00 -5.06
C PRO A 52 2.02 -16.21 -4.30
N TYR A 53 3.04 -16.88 -4.85
CA TYR A 53 3.72 -18.03 -4.22
C TYR A 53 5.18 -17.70 -3.83
N GLY A 54 5.58 -16.43 -3.95
CA GLY A 54 6.90 -15.95 -3.59
C GLY A 54 7.19 -16.07 -2.09
N PRO A 55 8.47 -15.90 -1.68
CA PRO A 55 8.84 -15.94 -0.26
C PRO A 55 7.97 -14.96 0.52
N SER A 56 7.46 -15.42 1.68
CA SER A 56 6.53 -14.64 2.50
C SER A 56 7.04 -13.21 2.69
N LEU A 57 6.14 -12.22 2.78
CA LEU A 57 6.51 -10.82 3.10
C LEU A 57 7.47 -10.76 4.29
N VAL A 58 7.30 -11.67 5.25
CA VAL A 58 8.19 -11.86 6.39
C VAL A 58 9.60 -12.25 5.94
N LYS A 59 9.77 -13.25 5.05
CA LYS A 59 11.08 -13.61 4.47
C LYS A 59 11.70 -12.46 3.68
N MET A 60 10.91 -11.68 2.94
CA MET A 60 11.41 -10.55 2.15
C MET A 60 11.92 -9.41 3.05
N ILE A 61 11.18 -9.11 4.13
CA ILE A 61 11.60 -8.16 5.17
C ILE A 61 12.82 -8.70 5.90
N MET A 62 12.81 -9.96 6.35
CA MET A 62 13.96 -10.58 7.01
C MET A 62 15.23 -10.50 6.14
N THR A 63 15.11 -10.76 4.83
CA THR A 63 16.22 -10.62 3.87
C THR A 63 16.71 -9.18 3.75
N LEU A 64 15.82 -8.17 3.70
CA LEU A 64 16.18 -6.75 3.70
C LEU A 64 16.92 -6.31 4.97
N PHE A 65 16.57 -6.92 6.11
CA PHE A 65 17.25 -6.71 7.40
C PHE A 65 18.47 -7.63 7.60
N GLY A 66 18.89 -8.38 6.57
CA GLY A 66 20.06 -9.25 6.61
C GLY A 66 19.88 -10.57 7.38
N ILE A 67 18.65 -10.86 7.82
CA ILE A 67 18.27 -12.10 8.49
C ILE A 67 17.96 -13.12 7.37
N LYS A 68 18.96 -13.93 7.04
CA LYS A 68 18.82 -15.05 6.09
C LYS A 68 18.34 -16.30 6.83
N GLU A 69 17.18 -16.82 6.45
CA GLU A 69 16.84 -18.25 6.57
C GLU A 69 17.28 -18.99 5.31
#